data_AF-A0A2N2CLZ4-F1
#
_entry.id   AF-A0A2N2CLZ4-F1
#
_cell.length_a   1.000
_cell.length_b   1.000
_cell.length_c   1.000
_cell.angle_alpha   90.00
_cell.angle_beta   90.00
_cell.angle_gamma   90.00
#
_symmetry.space_group_name_H-M   'P 1'
#
loop_
_entity.id
_entity.type
_entity.pdbx_description
1 polymer ?
#
loop_
_entity_poly.entity_id
_entity_poly.type
_entity_poly.pdbx_seq_one_letter_code
_entity_poly.pdbx_strand_id
1 'polypeptide(L)' 'MTKIKICGLSRFEDIAAVNAAQPDYIGFVFAKSKRQVD' A
#
# COMPACT_ATOMS: atom_id res chain seq x y z
N MET A 1 1.44 -9.82 19.27
CA MET A 1 1.75 -10.01 17.84
C MET A 1 2.05 -8.67 17.21
N THR A 2 3.03 -8.62 16.32
CA THR A 2 3.43 -7.40 15.62
C THR A 2 2.56 -7.20 14.38
N LYS A 3 1.99 -6.01 14.19
CA LYS A 3 1.20 -5.67 13.00
C LYS A 3 2.10 -5.15 11.87
N ILE A 4 1.80 -5.53 10.65
CA ILE A 4 2.55 -5.19 9.43
C ILE A 4 1.71 -4.27 8.55
N LYS A 5 2.31 -3.17 8.09
CA LYS A 5 1.71 -2.23 7.13
C LYS A 5 2.59 -2.08 5.89
N ILE A 6 1.97 -2.15 4.72
CA ILE A 6 2.61 -1.83 3.44
C ILE A 6 2.00 -0.54 2.89
N CYS A 7 2.82 0.44 2.50
CA CYS A 7 2.37 1.81 2.24
C CYS A 7 2.94 2.38 0.94
N GLY A 8 2.23 3.36 0.37
CA GLY A 8 2.65 4.02 -0.86
C GLY A 8 2.33 3.19 -2.10
N LEU A 9 1.26 2.41 -2.05
CA LEU A 9 0.76 1.64 -3.18
C LEU A 9 0.09 2.60 -4.18
N SER A 10 0.39 2.42 -5.46
CA SER A 10 -0.22 3.18 -6.56
C SER A 10 -0.44 2.34 -7.82
N ARG A 11 0.34 1.27 -8.01
CA ARG A 11 0.20 0.34 -9.14
C ARG A 11 -0.74 -0.81 -8.78
N PHE A 12 -1.60 -1.19 -9.72
CA PHE A 12 -2.52 -2.32 -9.55
C PHE A 12 -1.80 -3.65 -9.29
N GLU A 13 -0.65 -3.88 -9.95
CA GLU A 13 0.16 -5.08 -9.74
C GLU A 13 0.63 -5.21 -8.28
N ASP A 14 1.12 -4.11 -7.70
CA ASP A 14 1.57 -4.08 -6.31
C ASP A 14 0.39 -4.31 -5.34
N ILE A 15 -0.77 -3.72 -5.64
CA ILE A 15 -1.99 -3.93 -4.86
C ILE A 15 -2.44 -5.39 -4.90
N ALA A 16 -2.40 -6.04 -6.07
CA ALA A 16 -2.74 -7.45 -6.21
C ALA A 16 -1.78 -8.35 -5.43
N ALA A 17 -0.47 -8.07 -5.50
CA ALA A 17 0.55 -8.80 -4.74
C ALA A 17 0.35 -8.65 -3.22
N VAL A 18 0.08 -7.42 -2.75
CA VAL A 18 -0.15 -7.15 -1.33
C VAL A 18 -1.46 -7.77 -0.84
N ASN A 19 -2.52 -7.77 -1.64
CA ASN A 19 -3.77 -8.44 -1.32
C ASN A 19 -3.59 -9.96 -1.17
N ALA A 20 -2.76 -10.58 -2.00
CA ALA A 20 -2.42 -12.00 -1.84
C ALA A 20 -1.63 -12.26 -0.55
N ALA A 21 -0.76 -11.33 -0.14
CA ALA A 21 0.06 -11.44 1.06
C ALA A 21 -0.68 -11.13 2.37
N GLN A 22 -1.83 -10.44 2.32
CA GLN A 22 -2.71 -10.13 3.45
C GLN A 22 -2.00 -9.51 4.69
N PRO A 23 -1.36 -8.33 4.58
CA PRO A 23 -0.86 -7.62 5.76
C PRO A 23 -2.01 -7.07 6.60
N ASP A 24 -1.74 -6.65 7.84
CA ASP A 24 -2.75 -6.03 8.70
C ASP A 24 -3.32 -4.73 8.11
N TYR A 25 -2.48 -3.96 7.37
CA TYR A 25 -2.88 -2.70 6.78
C TYR A 25 -2.20 -2.41 5.43
N ILE A 26 -2.92 -1.69 4.58
CA ILE A 26 -2.37 -1.03 3.39
C ILE A 26 -2.48 0.49 3.51
N GLY A 27 -1.72 1.24 2.71
CA GLY A 27 -1.77 2.70 2.74
C GLY A 27 -1.55 3.36 1.40
N PHE A 28 -2.41 4.33 1.10
CA PHE A 28 -2.32 5.26 -0.02
C PHE A 28 -1.80 6.61 0.44
N VAL A 29 -1.01 7.30 -0.39
CA VAL A 29 -0.43 8.59 -0.04
C VAL A 29 -1.18 9.69 -0.79
N PHE A 30 -1.76 10.64 -0.08
CA PHE A 30 -2.43 11.81 -0.68
C PHE A 30 -1.57 13.08 -0.66
N ALA A 31 -0.43 13.05 0.04
CA ALA A 31 0.52 14.16 0.08
C ALA A 31 1.37 14.21 -1.20
N LYS A 32 1.75 15.43 -1.62
CA LYS A 32 2.64 15.67 -2.77
C LYS A 32 3.90 14.80 -2.69
N SER A 33 3.96 13.79 -3.54
CA SER A 33 5.09 12.85 -3.61
C SER A 33 5.03 12.01 -4.88
N LYS A 34 6.12 11.29 -5.19
CA LYS A 34 6.17 10.31 -6.29
C LYS A 34 5.19 9.13 -6.12
N ARG A 35 4.66 8.93 -4.91
CA ARG A 35 3.72 7.86 -4.55
C ARG A 35 2.30 8.40 -4.32
N GLN A 36 2.05 9.67 -4.65
CA GLN A 36 0.75 10.28 -4.50
C GLN A 36 -0.27 9.56 -5.39
N VAL A 37 -1.45 9.32 -4.85
CA VAL A 37 -2.63 8.89 -5.61
C VAL A 37 -3.65 10.03 -5.63
N ASP A 38 -4.38 10.16 -6.73
CA ASP A 38 -5.47 11.12 -6.94
C ASP A 38 -6.84 10.48 -6.68
#